data_AF-X0VN56-F1
#
_entry.id   AF-X0VN56-F1
#
_cell.length_a   1.000
_cell.length_b   1.000
_cell.length_c   1.000
_cell.angle_alpha   90.00
_cell.angle_beta   90.00
_cell.angle_gamma   90.00
#
_symmetry.space_group_name_H-M   'P 1'
#
loop_
_entity.id
_entity.type
_entity.pdbx_description
1 polymer ?
#
loop_
_entity_poly.entity_id
_entity_poly.type
_entity_poly.pdbx_seq_one_letter_code
_entity_poly.pdbx_strand_id
1 'polypeptide(L)'
;DLVEYILLLLVVGAAWAVALAINDRRVRACDGSGNPEQDIVVFVEALRWLFIVWGFPRFCRGLRRGGCQQQVRLFRWSGSAGALLVLPDYLCRHRLLTKARRLARFLDELAERHPGRTIHLVGYSTGGFLVLEALKRLRHPVPVGEVILLAGALSPYYHTHELSDRARRVHNFYSYRDFLISGLAPLVFGSNDGRRGLACGMVGFRPQHSASRPEFVIQHPWSTSAIRLGYFGDHFSITSSAFVARRIAPLVAGPSDLSTATGDT
;
A
#
# COMPACT_ATOMS: atom_id res chain seq x y z
N ASP A 1 36.57 -25.60 -6.42
CA ASP A 1 35.11 -25.85 -6.35
C ASP A 1 34.49 -25.40 -5.03
N LEU A 2 34.65 -26.09 -3.88
CA LEU A 2 33.98 -25.69 -2.62
C LEU A 2 34.33 -24.26 -2.14
N VAL A 3 35.61 -23.88 -2.22
CA VAL A 3 36.08 -22.54 -1.83
C VAL A 3 35.45 -21.45 -2.70
N GLU A 4 35.29 -21.69 -4.00
CA GLU A 4 34.66 -20.72 -4.91
C GLU A 4 33.18 -20.54 -4.60
N TYR A 5 32.45 -21.62 -4.28
CA TYR A 5 31.06 -21.53 -3.83
C TYR A 5 30.93 -20.75 -2.52
N ILE A 6 31.82 -20.98 -1.56
CA ILE A 6 31.84 -20.24 -0.30
C ILE A 6 32.08 -18.75 -0.57
N LEU A 7 33.07 -18.41 -1.40
CA LEU A 7 33.36 -17.03 -1.78
C LEU A 7 32.17 -16.37 -2.47
N LEU A 8 31.52 -17.06 -3.41
CA LEU A 8 30.33 -16.56 -4.09
C LEU A 8 29.19 -16.29 -3.10
N LEU A 9 28.92 -17.21 -2.17
CA LEU A 9 27.90 -17.04 -1.14
C LEU A 9 28.21 -15.86 -0.21
N LEU A 10 29.47 -15.66 0.16
CA LEU A 10 29.91 -14.52 0.96
C LEU A 10 29.71 -13.19 0.21
N VAL A 11 30.07 -13.14 -1.07
CA VAL A 11 29.89 -11.94 -1.91
C VAL A 11 28.40 -11.61 -2.07
N VAL A 12 27.57 -12.61 -2.38
CA VAL A 12 26.12 -12.45 -2.49
C VAL A 12 25.52 -12.01 -1.16
N GLY A 13 25.94 -12.63 -0.05
CA GLY A 13 25.49 -12.28 1.30
C GLY A 13 25.87 -10.85 1.69
N ALA A 14 27.10 -10.42 1.38
CA ALA A 14 27.56 -9.07 1.64
C ALA A 14 26.81 -8.02 0.80
N ALA A 15 26.66 -8.27 -0.50
CA ALA A 15 25.88 -7.41 -1.39
C ALA A 15 24.42 -7.29 -0.91
N TRP A 16 23.83 -8.40 -0.47
CA TRP A 16 22.50 -8.44 0.11
C TRP A 16 22.38 -7.63 1.39
N ALA A 17 23.33 -7.76 2.32
CA ALA A 17 23.37 -6.98 3.56
C ALA A 17 23.48 -5.48 3.28
N VAL A 18 24.31 -5.07 2.31
CA VAL A 18 24.41 -3.68 1.85
C VAL A 18 23.07 -3.19 1.29
N ALA A 19 22.39 -3.99 0.46
CA ALA A 19 21.08 -3.65 -0.08
C ALA A 19 20.03 -3.45 1.03
N LEU A 20 20.02 -4.31 2.06
CA LEU A 20 19.15 -4.16 3.23
C LEU A 20 19.45 -2.90 4.02
N ALA A 21 20.74 -2.59 4.27
CA ALA A 21 21.14 -1.38 4.97
C ALA A 21 20.72 -0.10 4.21
N ILE A 22 20.86 -0.10 2.88
CA ILE A 22 20.40 1.01 2.03
C ILE A 22 18.87 1.14 2.09
N ASN A 23 18.14 0.02 1.99
CA ASN A 23 16.68 0.02 2.08
C ASN A 23 16.21 0.60 3.42
N ASP A 24 16.78 0.13 4.53
CA ASP A 24 16.41 0.54 5.87
C ASP A 24 16.74 2.02 6.15
N ARG A 25 17.92 2.50 5.71
CA ARG A 25 18.25 3.94 5.73
C ARG A 25 17.24 4.78 4.96
N ARG A 26 16.85 4.35 3.75
CA ARG A 26 15.87 5.07 2.93
C ARG A 26 14.48 5.07 3.55
N VAL A 27 14.07 3.96 4.15
CA VAL A 27 12.79 3.86 4.88
C VAL A 27 12.77 4.83 6.06
N ARG A 28 13.81 4.84 6.90
CA ARG A 28 13.92 5.79 8.02
C ARG A 28 13.90 7.25 7.59
N ALA A 29 14.55 7.58 6.48
CA ALA A 29 14.54 8.95 5.96
C ALA A 29 13.16 9.41 5.46
N CYS A 30 12.27 8.47 5.14
CA CYS A 30 10.94 8.78 4.60
C CYS A 30 9.82 8.71 5.66
N ASP A 31 9.92 7.77 6.62
CA ASP A 31 8.92 7.60 7.67
C ASP A 31 8.94 8.79 8.65
N GLY A 32 7.81 9.45 8.79
CA GLY A 32 7.67 10.71 9.53
C GLY A 32 8.03 11.97 8.74
N SER A 33 8.50 11.85 7.50
CA SER A 33 8.83 13.00 6.66
C SER A 33 7.60 13.80 6.22
N GLY A 34 7.76 15.09 5.95
CA GLY A 34 6.68 16.02 5.58
C GLY A 34 6.30 16.95 6.73
N ASN A 35 5.24 17.72 6.54
CA ASN A 35 4.75 18.68 7.52
C ASN A 35 3.73 18.02 8.45
N PRO A 36 4.00 17.92 9.78
CA PRO A 36 3.06 17.36 10.75
C PRO A 36 1.80 18.23 10.95
N GLU A 37 1.81 19.49 10.49
CA GLU A 37 0.66 20.40 10.50
C GLU A 37 -0.26 20.21 9.29
N GLN A 38 0.08 19.32 8.37
CA GLN A 38 -0.82 18.94 7.27
C GLN A 38 -1.51 17.60 7.55
N ASP A 39 -2.34 17.17 6.61
CA ASP A 39 -2.91 15.83 6.59
C ASP A 39 -1.81 14.75 6.57
N ILE A 40 -2.19 13.52 6.92
CA ILE A 40 -1.25 12.41 7.12
C ILE A 40 -1.54 11.31 6.11
N VAL A 41 -0.50 10.80 5.44
CA VAL A 41 -0.57 9.62 4.58
C VAL A 41 0.05 8.44 5.31
N VAL A 42 -0.75 7.44 5.66
CA VAL A 42 -0.28 6.17 6.24
C VAL A 42 -0.10 5.14 5.14
N PHE A 43 1.15 4.78 4.86
CA PHE A 43 1.49 3.68 3.96
C PHE A 43 1.54 2.36 4.74
N VAL A 44 0.69 1.41 4.37
CA VAL A 44 0.63 0.07 4.95
C VAL A 44 1.38 -0.87 4.02
N GLU A 45 2.52 -1.36 4.49
CA GLU A 45 3.43 -2.16 3.67
C GLU A 45 2.76 -3.45 3.16
N ALA A 46 3.24 -3.93 2.01
CA ALA A 46 3.04 -5.31 1.60
C ALA A 46 3.73 -6.27 2.58
N LEU A 47 3.55 -7.58 2.39
CA LEU A 47 4.42 -8.56 3.02
C LEU A 47 5.88 -8.22 2.73
N ARG A 48 6.70 -8.09 3.77
CA ARG A 48 8.15 -7.99 3.58
C ARG A 48 8.61 -9.31 3.02
N TRP A 49 9.04 -9.31 1.78
CA TRP A 49 9.77 -10.43 1.23
C TRP A 49 11.26 -10.10 1.27
N LEU A 50 12.06 -11.03 1.79
CA LEU A 50 13.49 -10.88 1.96
C LEU A 50 13.85 -9.64 2.81
N PHE A 51 13.10 -9.35 3.88
CA PHE A 51 13.38 -8.21 4.78
C PHE A 51 13.30 -6.80 4.14
N ILE A 52 12.92 -6.69 2.86
CA ILE A 52 12.79 -5.42 2.15
C ILE A 52 11.39 -4.82 2.38
N VAL A 53 11.36 -3.52 2.65
CA VAL A 53 10.13 -2.72 2.63
C VAL A 53 9.91 -2.22 1.21
N TRP A 54 9.05 -2.91 0.48
CA TRP A 54 8.84 -2.67 -0.94
C TRP A 54 8.09 -1.36 -1.20
N GLY A 55 8.57 -0.60 -2.18
CA GLY A 55 7.88 0.55 -2.74
C GLY A 55 7.86 1.82 -1.89
N PHE A 56 7.93 1.73 -0.56
CA PHE A 56 7.73 2.89 0.33
C PHE A 56 8.66 4.09 0.04
N PRO A 57 9.99 3.95 -0.13
CA PRO A 57 10.83 5.11 -0.44
C PRO A 57 10.53 5.74 -1.81
N ARG A 58 10.15 4.92 -2.80
CA ARG A 58 9.76 5.42 -4.14
C ARG A 58 8.42 6.13 -4.09
N PHE A 59 7.49 5.61 -3.29
CA PHE A 59 6.21 6.22 -3.01
C PHE A 59 6.38 7.60 -2.36
N CYS A 60 7.18 7.72 -1.30
CA CYS A 60 7.44 9.00 -0.64
C CYS A 60 8.07 10.02 -1.59
N ARG A 61 9.06 9.59 -2.38
CA ARG A 61 9.65 10.43 -3.44
C ARG A 61 8.60 10.89 -4.46
N GLY A 62 7.68 10.01 -4.82
CA GLY A 62 6.60 10.33 -5.74
C GLY A 62 5.62 11.36 -5.18
N LEU A 63 5.23 11.24 -3.92
CA LEU A 63 4.40 12.24 -3.25
C LEU A 63 5.08 13.61 -3.26
N ARG A 64 6.36 13.69 -2.88
CA ARG A 64 7.11 14.96 -2.92
C ARG A 64 7.24 15.55 -4.32
N ARG A 65 7.48 14.71 -5.33
CA ARG A 65 7.49 15.13 -6.74
C ARG A 65 6.12 15.63 -7.23
N GLY A 66 5.03 15.14 -6.62
CA GLY A 66 3.67 15.60 -6.89
C GLY A 66 3.25 16.83 -6.07
N GLY A 67 4.18 17.47 -5.35
CA GLY A 67 3.91 18.67 -4.55
C GLY A 67 3.33 18.42 -3.16
N CYS A 68 3.00 17.18 -2.80
CA CYS A 68 2.46 16.84 -1.48
C CYS A 68 3.43 17.24 -0.37
N GLN A 69 2.93 17.93 0.66
CA GLN A 69 3.67 18.28 1.87
C GLN A 69 3.21 17.49 3.10
N GLN A 70 2.15 16.67 2.98
CA GLN A 70 1.59 15.81 4.03
C GLN A 70 2.68 14.99 4.73
N GLN A 71 2.52 14.78 6.04
CA GLN A 71 3.36 13.83 6.76
C GLN A 71 3.09 12.41 6.25
N VAL A 72 4.14 11.65 5.97
CA VAL A 72 4.02 10.25 5.53
C VAL A 72 4.48 9.32 6.63
N ARG A 73 3.65 8.35 7.02
CA ARG A 73 3.94 7.37 8.07
C ARG A 73 3.90 5.95 7.52
N LEU A 74 4.86 5.12 7.91
CA LEU A 74 4.88 3.71 7.54
C LEU A 74 4.27 2.85 8.65
N PHE A 75 3.21 2.10 8.33
CA PHE A 75 2.73 1.05 9.21
C PHE A 75 3.41 -0.29 8.89
N ARG A 76 4.42 -0.62 9.69
CA ARG A 76 5.19 -1.88 9.64
C ARG A 76 4.50 -2.98 10.44
N TRP A 77 4.05 -4.04 9.78
CA TRP A 77 3.26 -5.10 10.41
C TRP A 77 3.92 -6.48 10.39
N SER A 78 4.73 -6.75 9.36
CA SER A 78 5.46 -8.01 9.23
C SER A 78 6.64 -8.05 10.21
N GLY A 79 6.84 -9.20 10.86
CA GLY A 79 7.98 -9.42 11.76
C GLY A 79 9.22 -9.91 11.00
N SER A 80 10.36 -10.03 11.68
CA SER A 80 11.59 -10.59 11.09
C SER A 80 11.40 -12.03 10.60
N ALA A 81 10.65 -12.84 11.35
CA ALA A 81 10.29 -14.20 10.93
C ALA A 81 9.35 -14.21 9.71
N GLY A 82 8.38 -13.28 9.65
CA GLY A 82 7.49 -13.12 8.49
C GLY A 82 8.22 -12.63 7.24
N ALA A 83 9.33 -11.91 7.42
CA ALA A 83 10.19 -11.47 6.33
C ALA A 83 11.01 -12.60 5.69
N LEU A 84 11.27 -13.67 6.45
CA LEU A 84 11.94 -14.89 5.99
C LEU A 84 10.92 -15.93 5.49
N LEU A 85 9.82 -16.11 6.22
CA LEU A 85 8.75 -17.06 5.96
C LEU A 85 7.46 -16.29 5.65
N VAL A 86 7.32 -15.88 4.40
CA VAL A 86 6.20 -15.04 3.91
C VAL A 86 4.86 -15.79 3.98
N LEU A 87 4.86 -17.11 3.77
CA LEU A 87 3.65 -17.91 3.64
C LEU A 87 2.78 -17.95 4.92
N PRO A 88 3.30 -18.19 6.14
CA PRO A 88 2.49 -18.14 7.35
C PRO A 88 1.75 -16.81 7.56
N ASP A 89 2.39 -15.68 7.28
CA ASP A 89 1.76 -14.35 7.42
C ASP A 89 0.76 -14.07 6.28
N TYR A 90 0.99 -14.62 5.08
CA TYR A 90 0.05 -14.51 3.96
C TYR A 90 -1.20 -15.39 4.12
N LEU A 91 -1.02 -16.65 4.53
CA LEU A 91 -2.07 -17.68 4.55
C LEU A 91 -2.94 -17.63 5.81
N CYS A 92 -2.38 -17.20 6.95
CA CYS A 92 -3.09 -17.26 8.21
C CYS A 92 -3.96 -16.01 8.42
N ARG A 93 -5.21 -16.08 7.96
CA ARG A 93 -6.19 -14.99 8.10
C ARG A 93 -6.31 -14.45 9.53
N HIS A 94 -6.26 -15.31 10.54
CA HIS A 94 -6.31 -14.87 11.94
C HIS A 94 -5.15 -13.94 12.32
N ARG A 95 -3.94 -14.21 11.82
CA ARG A 95 -2.77 -13.34 12.01
C ARG A 95 -3.00 -12.00 11.33
N LEU A 96 -3.45 -12.00 10.08
CA LEU A 96 -3.77 -10.75 9.35
C LEU A 96 -4.81 -9.91 10.07
N LEU A 97 -5.90 -10.52 10.58
CA LEU A 97 -6.90 -9.81 11.37
C LEU A 97 -6.32 -9.22 12.67
N THR A 98 -5.37 -9.91 13.30
CA THR A 98 -4.65 -9.36 14.46
C THR A 98 -3.78 -8.16 14.08
N LYS A 99 -3.14 -8.18 12.91
CA LYS A 99 -2.39 -7.03 12.38
C LYS A 99 -3.32 -5.87 12.00
N ALA A 100 -4.51 -6.15 11.45
CA ALA A 100 -5.53 -5.15 11.16
C ALA A 100 -6.05 -4.48 12.44
N ARG A 101 -6.26 -5.22 13.53
CA ARG A 101 -6.56 -4.62 14.85
C ARG A 101 -5.45 -3.69 15.34
N ARG A 102 -4.18 -4.06 15.13
CA ARG A 102 -3.05 -3.20 15.48
C ARG A 102 -3.02 -1.94 14.62
N LEU A 103 -3.35 -2.05 13.34
CA LEU A 103 -3.48 -0.88 12.46
C LEU A 103 -4.62 0.03 12.92
N ALA A 104 -5.79 -0.51 13.27
CA ALA A 104 -6.91 0.28 13.79
C ALA A 104 -6.50 1.10 15.02
N ARG A 105 -5.84 0.47 16.02
CA ARG A 105 -5.31 1.19 17.18
C ARG A 105 -4.28 2.26 16.82
N PHE A 106 -3.39 1.95 15.88
CA PHE A 106 -2.42 2.93 15.39
C PHE A 106 -3.11 4.15 14.76
N LEU A 107 -4.22 3.95 14.04
CA LEU A 107 -5.00 5.03 13.45
C LEU A 107 -5.76 5.84 14.51
N ASP A 108 -6.36 5.18 15.50
CA ASP A 108 -6.99 5.84 16.65
C ASP A 108 -5.96 6.74 17.37
N GLU A 109 -4.78 6.21 17.73
CA GLU A 109 -3.68 6.95 18.37
C GLU A 109 -3.12 8.09 17.50
N LEU A 110 -3.20 7.97 16.18
CA LEU A 110 -2.74 9.00 15.25
C LEU A 110 -3.75 10.14 15.17
N ALA A 111 -5.04 9.81 15.13
CA ALA A 111 -6.11 10.80 15.15
C ALA A 111 -6.14 11.59 16.47
N GLU A 112 -5.90 10.93 17.60
CA GLU A 112 -5.81 11.57 18.91
C GLU A 112 -4.64 12.56 19.01
N ARG A 113 -3.48 12.21 18.44
CA ARG A 113 -2.28 13.07 18.46
C ARG A 113 -2.31 14.21 17.45
N HIS A 114 -3.13 14.08 16.41
CA HIS A 114 -3.24 15.05 15.32
C HIS A 114 -4.71 15.45 15.10
N PRO A 115 -5.34 16.10 16.10
CA PRO A 115 -6.75 16.46 16.02
C PRO A 115 -7.01 17.37 14.81
N GLY A 116 -8.11 17.09 14.10
CA GLY A 116 -8.53 17.86 12.92
C GLY A 116 -7.76 17.57 11.63
N ARG A 117 -6.77 16.66 11.63
CA ARG A 117 -6.03 16.25 10.42
C ARG A 117 -6.68 15.05 9.76
N THR A 118 -6.80 15.09 8.44
CA THR A 118 -7.30 13.96 7.66
C THR A 118 -6.22 12.89 7.55
N ILE A 119 -6.59 11.62 7.70
CA ILE A 119 -5.69 10.49 7.51
C ILE A 119 -6.03 9.77 6.21
N HIS A 120 -5.15 9.84 5.23
CA HIS A 120 -5.22 9.07 3.99
C HIS A 120 -4.50 7.73 4.19
N LEU A 121 -5.06 6.65 3.66
CA LEU A 121 -4.50 5.31 3.81
C LEU A 121 -4.04 4.78 2.46
N VAL A 122 -2.84 4.19 2.41
CA VAL A 122 -2.31 3.55 1.22
C VAL A 122 -1.98 2.10 1.55
N GLY A 123 -2.81 1.18 1.07
CA GLY A 123 -2.62 -0.25 1.25
C GLY A 123 -1.94 -0.88 0.05
N TYR A 124 -0.71 -1.36 0.23
CA TYR A 124 0.02 -2.04 -0.85
C TYR A 124 -0.09 -3.56 -0.71
N SER A 125 -0.59 -4.26 -1.73
CA SER A 125 -0.74 -5.71 -1.74
C SER A 125 -1.58 -6.22 -0.54
N THR A 126 -1.03 -7.10 0.31
CA THR A 126 -1.64 -7.51 1.59
C THR A 126 -1.94 -6.34 2.53
N GLY A 127 -1.18 -5.25 2.44
CA GLY A 127 -1.49 -4.01 3.16
C GLY A 127 -2.89 -3.47 2.82
N GLY A 128 -3.39 -3.72 1.61
CA GLY A 128 -4.77 -3.39 1.24
C GLY A 128 -5.81 -4.13 2.07
N PHE A 129 -5.61 -5.43 2.32
CA PHE A 129 -6.48 -6.20 3.21
C PHE A 129 -6.47 -5.65 4.63
N LEU A 130 -5.27 -5.33 5.14
CA LEU A 130 -5.14 -4.76 6.49
C LEU A 130 -5.84 -3.42 6.62
N VAL A 131 -5.74 -2.53 5.62
CA VAL A 131 -6.41 -1.24 5.61
C VAL A 131 -7.93 -1.41 5.71
N LEU A 132 -8.52 -2.21 4.82
CA LEU A 132 -9.98 -2.37 4.78
C LEU A 132 -10.50 -3.04 6.07
N GLU A 133 -9.80 -4.04 6.59
CA GLU A 133 -10.16 -4.66 7.87
C GLU A 133 -9.93 -3.74 9.07
N ALA A 134 -8.92 -2.86 9.05
CA ALA A 134 -8.69 -1.90 10.13
C ALA A 134 -9.82 -0.88 10.22
N LEU A 135 -10.33 -0.39 9.09
CA LEU A 135 -11.45 0.56 9.04
C LEU A 135 -12.71 0.01 9.72
N LYS A 136 -12.99 -1.30 9.57
CA LYS A 136 -14.12 -1.97 10.25
C LYS A 136 -13.96 -2.02 11.78
N ARG A 137 -12.77 -1.72 12.30
CA ARG A 137 -12.37 -1.93 13.70
C ARG A 137 -11.96 -0.66 14.42
N LEU A 138 -12.09 0.50 13.77
CA LEU A 138 -11.85 1.80 14.39
C LEU A 138 -12.80 1.98 15.58
N ARG A 139 -12.24 2.38 16.72
CA ARG A 139 -13.01 2.60 17.95
C ARG A 139 -13.64 3.98 17.96
N HIS A 140 -12.96 4.94 17.36
CA HIS A 140 -13.37 6.33 17.35
C HIS A 140 -13.69 6.80 15.91
N PRO A 141 -14.41 7.93 15.75
CA PRO A 141 -14.55 8.59 14.46
C PRO A 141 -13.20 9.15 14.02
N VAL A 142 -12.42 8.34 13.29
CA VAL A 142 -11.18 8.79 12.67
C VAL A 142 -11.52 9.49 11.35
N PRO A 143 -11.01 10.71 11.10
CA PRO A 143 -11.24 11.45 9.85
C PRO A 143 -10.43 10.83 8.70
N VAL A 144 -10.87 9.67 8.22
CA VAL A 144 -10.21 8.99 7.10
C VAL A 144 -10.64 9.63 5.78
N GLY A 145 -9.67 10.11 5.02
CA GLY A 145 -9.88 10.69 3.69
C GLY A 145 -9.91 9.62 2.61
N GLU A 146 -8.93 9.68 1.72
CA GLU A 146 -8.79 8.72 0.62
C GLU A 146 -8.12 7.42 1.08
N VAL A 147 -8.70 6.29 0.64
CA VAL A 147 -8.10 4.96 0.78
C VAL A 147 -7.61 4.51 -0.60
N ILE A 148 -6.31 4.27 -0.74
CA ILE A 148 -5.66 3.94 -2.01
C ILE A 148 -5.10 2.53 -1.92
N LEU A 149 -5.64 1.63 -2.73
CA LEU A 149 -5.19 0.24 -2.83
C LEU A 149 -4.29 0.10 -4.06
N LEU A 150 -3.07 -0.35 -3.82
CA LEU A 150 -2.08 -0.63 -4.85
C LEU A 150 -1.95 -2.14 -4.98
N ALA A 151 -2.41 -2.71 -6.09
CA ALA A 151 -2.36 -4.15 -6.35
C ALA A 151 -2.91 -5.01 -5.19
N GLY A 152 -4.11 -4.67 -4.70
CA GLY A 152 -4.69 -5.28 -3.49
C GLY A 152 -4.82 -6.80 -3.56
N ALA A 153 -4.37 -7.50 -2.51
CA ALA A 153 -4.41 -8.96 -2.41
C ALA A 153 -5.73 -9.50 -1.81
N LEU A 154 -6.86 -8.85 -2.12
CA LEU A 154 -8.21 -9.27 -1.73
C LEU A 154 -8.94 -9.92 -2.90
N SER A 155 -10.00 -10.67 -2.63
CA SER A 155 -10.89 -11.12 -3.69
C SER A 155 -11.63 -9.93 -4.35
N PRO A 156 -11.96 -10.02 -5.64
CA PRO A 156 -12.81 -9.06 -6.36
C PRO A 156 -14.20 -8.88 -5.74
N TYR A 157 -14.63 -9.83 -4.91
CA TYR A 157 -15.94 -9.87 -4.28
C TYR A 157 -15.90 -9.43 -2.81
N TYR A 158 -14.82 -8.78 -2.37
CA TYR A 158 -14.73 -8.25 -1.01
C TYR A 158 -15.78 -7.15 -0.78
N HIS A 159 -16.42 -7.15 0.40
CA HIS A 159 -17.49 -6.20 0.73
C HIS A 159 -16.89 -4.86 1.18
N THR A 160 -16.79 -3.92 0.25
CA THR A 160 -16.27 -2.56 0.49
C THR A 160 -17.37 -1.56 0.88
N HIS A 161 -18.64 -1.85 0.57
CA HIS A 161 -19.75 -0.93 0.82
C HIS A 161 -19.94 -0.61 2.31
N GLU A 162 -19.63 -1.57 3.19
CA GLU A 162 -19.62 -1.40 4.66
C GLU A 162 -18.66 -0.31 5.16
N LEU A 163 -17.79 0.20 4.28
CA LEU A 163 -16.77 1.19 4.61
C LEU A 163 -17.14 2.61 4.16
N SER A 164 -18.31 2.81 3.53
CA SER A 164 -18.73 4.11 2.99
C SER A 164 -18.82 5.22 4.04
N ASP A 165 -19.04 4.83 5.29
CA ASP A 165 -19.20 5.75 6.42
C ASP A 165 -17.87 5.92 7.19
N ARG A 166 -16.82 5.20 6.77
CA ARG A 166 -15.51 5.15 7.42
C ARG A 166 -14.41 5.80 6.62
N ALA A 167 -14.63 6.14 5.36
CA ALA A 167 -13.67 6.81 4.49
C ALA A 167 -14.41 7.65 3.44
N ARG A 168 -13.71 8.60 2.80
CA ARG A 168 -14.29 9.40 1.72
C ARG A 168 -14.51 8.58 0.46
N ARG A 169 -13.45 7.91 -0.04
CA ARG A 169 -13.49 7.00 -1.19
C ARG A 169 -12.41 5.92 -1.09
N VAL A 170 -12.60 4.85 -1.86
CA VAL A 170 -11.61 3.80 -2.08
C VAL A 170 -11.16 3.83 -3.54
N HIS A 171 -9.89 4.10 -3.80
CA HIS A 171 -9.25 4.03 -5.10
C HIS A 171 -8.51 2.71 -5.26
N ASN A 172 -8.93 1.86 -6.19
CA ASN A 172 -8.26 0.59 -6.48
C ASN A 172 -7.45 0.71 -7.77
N PHE A 173 -6.12 0.69 -7.67
CA PHE A 173 -5.21 0.60 -8.80
C PHE A 173 -4.85 -0.86 -9.06
N TYR A 174 -5.22 -1.37 -10.23
CA TYR A 174 -5.11 -2.79 -10.57
C TYR A 174 -4.56 -2.99 -11.99
N SER A 175 -4.02 -4.18 -12.26
CA SER A 175 -3.39 -4.49 -13.54
C SER A 175 -3.55 -5.95 -13.90
N TYR A 176 -4.09 -6.21 -15.09
CA TYR A 176 -4.16 -7.56 -15.65
C TYR A 176 -2.78 -8.17 -15.91
N ARG A 177 -1.71 -7.35 -15.92
CA ARG A 177 -0.32 -7.79 -16.07
C ARG A 177 0.33 -8.23 -14.77
N ASP A 178 -0.29 -8.00 -13.62
CA ASP A 178 0.15 -8.53 -12.32
C ASP A 178 -0.29 -9.99 -12.15
N PHE A 179 0.09 -10.82 -13.13
CA PHE A 179 -0.33 -12.21 -13.20
C PHE A 179 0.35 -13.06 -12.13
N LEU A 180 1.63 -12.84 -11.82
CA LEU A 180 2.36 -13.69 -10.88
C LEU A 180 1.87 -13.52 -9.44
N ILE A 181 1.76 -12.28 -8.96
CA ILE A 181 1.44 -12.01 -7.54
C ILE A 181 -0.06 -11.86 -7.31
N SER A 182 -0.79 -11.15 -8.18
CA SER A 182 -2.23 -10.98 -8.01
C SER A 182 -3.09 -11.99 -8.77
N GLY A 183 -2.50 -12.80 -9.66
CA GLY A 183 -3.18 -13.86 -10.39
C GLY A 183 -2.88 -15.26 -9.83
N LEU A 184 -1.67 -15.75 -10.05
CA LEU A 184 -1.25 -17.11 -9.75
C LEU A 184 -1.20 -17.40 -8.25
N ALA A 185 -0.59 -16.51 -7.44
CA ALA A 185 -0.50 -16.78 -6.01
C ALA A 185 -1.88 -16.90 -5.33
N PRO A 186 -2.87 -16.03 -5.58
CA PRO A 186 -4.21 -16.18 -5.01
C PRO A 186 -5.02 -17.35 -5.59
N LEU A 187 -4.70 -17.83 -6.80
CA LEU A 187 -5.26 -19.07 -7.34
C LEU A 187 -4.80 -20.30 -6.54
N VAL A 188 -3.50 -20.38 -6.23
CA VAL A 188 -2.90 -21.51 -5.51
C VAL A 188 -3.23 -21.45 -4.02
N PHE A 189 -3.06 -20.28 -3.42
CA PHE A 189 -3.04 -20.08 -1.96
C PHE A 189 -4.30 -19.42 -1.41
N GLY A 190 -5.11 -18.80 -2.25
CA GLY A 190 -6.20 -17.90 -1.85
C GLY A 190 -5.74 -16.45 -1.69
N SER A 191 -6.69 -15.53 -1.80
CA SER A 191 -6.54 -14.12 -1.41
C SER A 191 -6.53 -13.97 0.12
N ASN A 192 -6.20 -12.78 0.62
CA ASN A 192 -6.10 -12.55 2.08
C ASN A 192 -7.46 -12.61 2.82
N ASP A 193 -8.57 -12.51 2.10
CA ASP A 193 -9.92 -12.81 2.62
C ASP A 193 -10.32 -14.30 2.51
N GLY A 194 -9.42 -15.17 2.04
CA GLY A 194 -9.57 -16.63 2.07
C GLY A 194 -10.25 -17.24 0.85
N ARG A 195 -10.41 -16.49 -0.24
CA ARG A 195 -11.06 -16.98 -1.47
C ARG A 195 -10.01 -17.32 -2.53
N ARG A 196 -10.14 -18.46 -3.20
CA ARG A 196 -9.29 -18.81 -4.35
C ARG A 196 -9.82 -18.15 -5.62
N GLY A 197 -8.93 -17.64 -6.45
CA GLY A 197 -9.26 -16.91 -7.67
C GLY A 197 -8.25 -15.81 -7.97
N LEU A 198 -8.56 -14.97 -8.95
CA LEU A 198 -7.76 -13.76 -9.22
C LEU A 198 -8.07 -12.71 -8.15
N ALA A 199 -7.05 -11.95 -7.69
CA ALA A 199 -7.24 -10.88 -6.73
C ALA A 199 -7.72 -9.57 -7.40
N CYS A 200 -8.29 -8.66 -6.60
CA CYS A 200 -8.74 -7.34 -7.06
C CYS A 200 -7.59 -6.46 -7.57
N GLY A 201 -6.36 -6.75 -7.16
CA GLY A 201 -5.14 -6.15 -7.71
C GLY A 201 -4.87 -6.52 -9.17
N MET A 202 -5.45 -7.61 -9.67
CA MET A 202 -5.34 -8.02 -11.08
C MET A 202 -6.56 -7.62 -11.90
N VAL A 203 -7.77 -7.83 -11.37
CA VAL A 203 -9.02 -7.73 -12.16
C VAL A 203 -9.99 -6.66 -11.66
N GLY A 204 -9.62 -5.92 -10.62
CA GLY A 204 -10.50 -4.97 -9.96
C GLY A 204 -11.51 -5.63 -9.02
N PHE A 205 -12.28 -4.81 -8.32
CA PHE A 205 -13.48 -5.26 -7.62
C PHE A 205 -14.63 -5.51 -8.62
N ARG A 206 -15.54 -6.41 -8.26
CA ARG A 206 -16.80 -6.61 -8.99
C ARG A 206 -17.88 -5.76 -8.34
N PRO A 207 -18.72 -5.07 -9.13
CA PRO A 207 -19.88 -4.37 -8.60
C PRO A 207 -20.73 -5.32 -7.77
N GLN A 208 -21.03 -4.94 -6.53
CA GLN A 208 -22.03 -5.63 -5.72
C GLN A 208 -23.37 -4.96 -6.01
N HIS A 209 -24.35 -5.74 -6.43
CA HIS A 209 -25.68 -5.27 -6.87
C HIS A 209 -26.48 -4.48 -5.80
N SER A 210 -25.94 -4.28 -4.60
CA SER A 210 -26.61 -3.68 -3.44
C SER A 210 -25.87 -2.48 -2.82
N ALA A 211 -24.86 -1.90 -3.48
CA ALA A 211 -24.14 -0.76 -2.89
C ALA A 211 -25.00 0.52 -2.92
N SER A 212 -25.24 1.10 -1.74
CA SER A 212 -25.93 2.38 -1.56
C SER A 212 -25.18 3.57 -2.17
N ARG A 213 -23.88 3.40 -2.49
CA ARG A 213 -23.00 4.42 -3.07
C ARG A 213 -22.08 3.80 -4.12
N PRO A 214 -22.54 3.58 -5.36
CA PRO A 214 -21.73 2.97 -6.42
C PRO A 214 -20.45 3.77 -6.74
N GLU A 215 -20.43 5.08 -6.45
CA GLU A 215 -19.28 5.97 -6.62
C GLU A 215 -18.21 5.90 -5.52
N PHE A 216 -18.45 5.12 -4.45
CA PHE A 216 -17.51 5.01 -3.33
C PHE A 216 -16.19 4.32 -3.72
N VAL A 217 -16.25 3.32 -4.60
CA VAL A 217 -15.07 2.59 -5.09
C VAL A 217 -14.74 3.04 -6.51
N ILE A 218 -13.60 3.72 -6.67
CA ILE A 218 -13.08 4.16 -7.97
C ILE A 218 -12.01 3.19 -8.43
N GLN A 219 -12.21 2.64 -9.62
CA GLN A 219 -11.33 1.63 -10.20
C GLN A 219 -10.43 2.25 -11.26
N HIS A 220 -9.11 2.08 -11.09
CA HIS A 220 -8.08 2.61 -11.96
C HIS A 220 -7.36 1.45 -12.66
N PRO A 221 -7.85 0.99 -13.82
CA PRO A 221 -7.17 -0.04 -14.59
C PRO A 221 -5.81 0.46 -15.10
N TRP A 222 -4.84 -0.44 -15.09
CA TRP A 222 -3.57 -0.20 -15.78
C TRP A 222 -3.80 0.03 -17.27
N SER A 223 -3.05 0.97 -17.83
CA SER A 223 -2.98 1.21 -19.28
C SER A 223 -1.53 1.32 -19.72
N THR A 224 -1.27 1.07 -21.00
CA THR A 224 0.07 1.18 -21.59
C THR A 224 0.70 2.55 -21.41
N SER A 225 -0.10 3.61 -21.28
CA SER A 225 0.38 4.97 -20.99
C SER A 225 1.16 5.06 -19.66
N ALA A 226 0.85 4.19 -18.69
CA ALA A 226 1.51 4.15 -17.39
C ALA A 226 2.98 3.70 -17.47
N ILE A 227 3.38 3.04 -18.56
CA ILE A 227 4.77 2.64 -18.82
C ILE A 227 5.68 3.88 -18.85
N ARG A 228 5.22 4.99 -19.43
CA ARG A 228 5.97 6.26 -19.46
C ARG A 228 6.20 6.85 -18.07
N LEU A 229 5.37 6.46 -17.11
CA LEU A 229 5.47 6.86 -15.71
C LEU A 229 6.25 5.84 -14.87
N GLY A 230 6.80 4.79 -15.50
CA GLY A 230 7.55 3.73 -14.85
C GLY A 230 6.69 2.66 -14.18
N TYR A 231 5.37 2.60 -14.45
CA TYR A 231 4.49 1.52 -14.00
C TYR A 231 4.20 0.57 -15.17
N PHE A 232 4.89 -0.57 -15.19
CA PHE A 232 4.81 -1.56 -16.27
C PHE A 232 3.63 -2.53 -16.15
N GLY A 233 2.83 -2.39 -15.09
CA GLY A 233 1.70 -3.25 -14.80
C GLY A 233 2.06 -4.44 -13.92
N ASP A 234 3.33 -4.62 -13.56
CA ASP A 234 3.78 -5.62 -12.57
C ASP A 234 3.52 -5.15 -11.13
N HIS A 235 3.61 -6.09 -10.19
CA HIS A 235 3.34 -5.85 -8.78
C HIS A 235 4.22 -4.77 -8.15
N PHE A 236 5.47 -4.61 -8.58
CA PHE A 236 6.50 -3.82 -7.90
C PHE A 236 6.63 -2.40 -8.44
N SER A 237 6.41 -2.20 -9.74
CA SER A 237 6.57 -0.89 -10.39
C SER A 237 5.39 0.07 -10.18
N ILE A 238 4.28 -0.40 -9.58
CA ILE A 238 3.11 0.44 -9.22
C ILE A 238 3.47 1.59 -8.27
N THR A 239 4.55 1.45 -7.52
CA THR A 239 5.07 2.48 -6.60
C THR A 239 6.15 3.37 -7.22
N SER A 240 6.34 3.31 -8.54
CA SER A 240 7.28 4.18 -9.24
C SER A 240 6.98 5.65 -8.96
N SER A 241 8.02 6.42 -8.66
CA SER A 241 7.84 7.80 -8.18
C SER A 241 7.11 8.71 -9.18
N ALA A 242 7.30 8.52 -10.49
CA ALA A 242 6.61 9.33 -11.50
C ALA A 242 5.12 8.96 -11.61
N PHE A 243 4.78 7.67 -11.51
CA PHE A 243 3.38 7.22 -11.44
C PHE A 243 2.70 7.77 -10.19
N VAL A 244 3.34 7.63 -9.02
CA VAL A 244 2.81 8.15 -7.75
C VAL A 244 2.60 9.66 -7.83
N ALA A 245 3.58 10.43 -8.31
CA ALA A 245 3.47 11.87 -8.47
C ALA A 245 2.30 12.28 -9.37
N ARG A 246 2.07 11.56 -10.47
CA ARG A 246 1.07 11.95 -11.48
C ARG A 246 -0.33 11.44 -11.19
N ARG A 247 -0.47 10.29 -10.52
CA ARG A 247 -1.75 9.57 -10.38
C ARG A 247 -2.24 9.44 -8.95
N ILE A 248 -1.33 9.46 -7.97
CA ILE A 248 -1.68 9.23 -6.56
C ILE A 248 -1.59 10.53 -5.75
N ALA A 249 -0.53 11.31 -5.91
CA ALA A 249 -0.37 12.58 -5.19
C ALA A 249 -1.59 13.51 -5.31
N PRO A 250 -2.22 13.69 -6.50
CA PRO A 250 -3.42 14.54 -6.60
C PRO A 250 -4.64 14.04 -5.83
N LEU A 251 -4.68 12.75 -5.45
CA LEU A 251 -5.78 12.20 -4.66
C LEU A 251 -5.65 12.56 -3.18
N VAL A 252 -4.42 12.68 -2.68
CA VAL A 252 -4.15 12.97 -1.26
C VAL A 252 -3.81 14.45 -1.01
N ALA A 253 -3.52 15.21 -2.06
CA ALA A 253 -3.32 16.65 -2.00
C ALA A 253 -4.63 17.36 -1.62
N GLY A 254 -4.57 18.27 -0.66
CA GLY A 254 -5.71 19.15 -0.35
C GLY A 254 -5.94 20.17 -1.48
N PRO A 255 -7.11 20.84 -1.53
CA PRO A 255 -7.38 21.91 -2.50
C PRO A 255 -6.30 23.01 -2.51
N SER A 256 -5.71 23.28 -1.34
CA SER A 256 -4.66 24.28 -1.11
C SER A 256 -3.28 23.88 -1.65
N ASP A 257 -3.01 22.58 -1.85
CA ASP A 257 -1.69 22.10 -2.29
C ASP A 257 -1.55 22.12 -3.83
N LEU A 258 -2.68 22.11 -4.56
CA LEU A 258 -2.70 22.06 -6.03
C LEU A 258 -2.49 23.42 -6.70
N SER A 259 -2.81 24.54 -6.02
CA SER A 259 -2.63 25.89 -6.55
C SER A 259 -1.17 26.34 -6.62
N THR A 260 -0.32 25.83 -5.72
CA THR A 260 1.13 26.08 -5.75
C THR A 260 1.87 25.28 -6.82
N ALA A 261 1.30 24.18 -7.33
CA ALA A 261 1.96 23.31 -8.30
C ALA A 261 1.75 23.74 -9.76
N THR A 262 0.74 24.57 -10.04
CA THR A 262 0.41 25.06 -11.40
C THR A 262 0.99 26.44 -11.72
N GLY A 263 1.85 26.99 -10.85
CA GLY A 263 2.38 28.36 -10.96
C GLY A 263 3.59 28.56 -11.87
N ASP A 264 4.24 27.49 -12.37
CA ASP A 264 5.40 27.58 -13.26
C ASP A 264 5.22 26.66 -14.48
N THR A 265 4.57 27.18 -15.52
CA THR A 265 4.70 26.71 -16.91
C THR A 265 4.72 27.90 -17.85
#